data_AF-A0A409YJ25-F1
#
_entry.id   AF-A0A409YJ25-F1
#
_cell.length_a   1.000
_cell.length_b   1.000
_cell.length_c   1.000
_cell.angle_alpha   90.00
_cell.angle_beta   90.00
_cell.angle_gamma   90.00
#
_symmetry.space_group_name_H-M   'P 1'
#
loop_
_entity.id
_entity.type
_entity.pdbx_description
1 polymer ?
#
loop_
_entity_poly.entity_id
_entity_poly.type
_entity_poly.pdbx_seq_one_letter_code
_entity_poly.pdbx_strand_id
1 'polypeptide(L)'
;MYPHTPSFPVRTLSAETVDLSTDRIIVTRDRLLSTGEIRHAYKEWLSLLEERSRLSTELKELKDSVNQILMVLPFFLKYKTDAHYHEELQLAAKMAELLICPICCESLSHVIVRVQDCGHIFCRACFAEWEESILRTSEDEFRLTCPVCRSDIVLSLSRESSLQYCVQLLSALSDLWQPNAPSDVSFKARHIGVPLRTLANIFLIKSQGQCLPRADFLPQDNVLPKRRNYSFPNSDTIASAFHLLRKSTQSLWRINNTQAREIHVLETAYHVRIVLSHDVIANRVIENEPPA
;
A
#
# COMPACT_ATOMS: atom_id res chain seq x y z
N MET A 1 -1.47 -17.21 11.94
CA MET A 1 -2.37 -16.13 12.42
C MET A 1 -2.71 -15.25 11.23
N TYR A 2 -3.96 -15.24 10.78
CA TYR A 2 -4.38 -14.43 9.63
C TYR A 2 -4.45 -12.95 10.06
N PRO A 3 -3.92 -12.00 9.26
CA PRO A 3 -4.29 -10.60 9.46
C PRO A 3 -5.75 -10.45 9.06
N HIS A 4 -6.63 -10.20 10.04
CA HIS A 4 -8.00 -9.79 9.78
C HIS A 4 -7.96 -8.62 8.80
N THR A 5 -8.49 -8.79 7.58
CA THR A 5 -8.92 -7.63 6.79
C THR A 5 -9.84 -6.85 7.70
N PRO A 6 -9.58 -5.56 8.00
CA PRO A 6 -10.51 -4.79 8.78
C PRO A 6 -11.82 -4.77 7.99
N SER A 7 -12.79 -5.56 8.46
CA SER A 7 -14.17 -5.29 8.15
C SER A 7 -14.38 -3.89 8.69
N PHE A 8 -14.60 -2.90 7.82
CA PHE A 8 -15.13 -1.63 8.29
C PHE A 8 -16.33 -2.01 9.15
N PRO A 9 -16.31 -1.74 10.46
CA PRO A 9 -17.46 -2.03 11.27
C PRO A 9 -18.61 -1.31 10.59
N VAL A 10 -19.64 -2.06 10.19
CA VAL A 10 -20.95 -1.46 9.99
C VAL A 10 -21.28 -0.90 11.36
N ARG A 11 -20.92 0.36 11.59
CA ARG A 11 -21.28 1.07 12.80
C ARG A 11 -22.79 1.15 12.75
N THR A 12 -23.45 0.21 13.41
CA THR A 12 -24.70 0.53 14.11
C THR A 12 -24.33 1.72 14.98
N LEU A 13 -24.78 2.90 14.55
CA LEU A 13 -24.64 4.15 15.29
C LEU A 13 -25.08 3.85 16.72
N SER A 14 -24.13 3.76 17.65
CA SER A 14 -24.44 3.83 19.06
C SER A 14 -25.22 5.12 19.23
N ALA A 15 -26.38 5.05 19.87
CA ALA A 15 -27.29 6.17 20.09
C ALA A 15 -26.71 7.19 21.09
N GLU A 16 -25.44 7.56 20.94
CA GLU A 16 -24.95 8.85 21.38
C GLU A 16 -25.77 9.88 20.62
N THR A 17 -26.59 10.61 21.36
CA THR A 17 -27.47 11.65 20.85
C THR A 17 -26.61 12.66 20.09
N VAL A 18 -26.60 12.54 18.76
CA VAL A 18 -26.03 13.54 17.88
C VAL A 18 -26.80 14.83 18.19
N ASP A 19 -26.11 15.80 18.76
CA ASP A 19 -26.68 17.11 19.00
C ASP A 19 -26.96 17.79 17.65
N LEU A 20 -28.19 17.59 17.16
CA LEU A 20 -28.68 18.14 15.90
C LEU A 20 -28.70 19.68 15.91
N SER A 21 -28.55 20.32 17.07
CA SER A 21 -28.51 21.77 17.16
C SER A 21 -27.18 22.37 16.67
N THR A 22 -26.09 21.60 16.69
CA THR A 22 -24.73 22.08 16.36
C THR A 22 -24.11 21.44 15.10
N ASP A 23 -24.68 20.34 14.61
CA ASP A 23 -24.16 19.62 13.44
C ASP A 23 -25.06 19.84 12.22
N ARG A 24 -24.50 20.48 11.17
CA ARG A 24 -25.24 20.69 9.93
C ARG A 24 -25.30 19.36 9.18
N ILE A 25 -26.52 18.91 8.88
CA ILE A 25 -26.74 17.76 8.00
C ILE A 25 -26.64 18.24 6.55
N ILE A 26 -25.74 17.62 5.80
CA ILE A 26 -25.57 17.83 4.37
C ILE A 26 -26.29 16.68 3.67
N VAL A 27 -27.35 17.00 2.93
CA VAL A 27 -28.09 16.02 2.13
C VAL A 27 -27.32 15.79 0.84
N THR A 28 -26.83 14.56 0.65
CA THR A 28 -26.28 14.10 -0.65
C THR A 28 -27.29 13.16 -1.30
N ARG A 29 -27.15 12.90 -2.62
CA ARG A 29 -28.07 11.98 -3.33
C ARG A 29 -28.18 10.61 -2.68
N ASP A 30 -27.09 10.10 -2.12
CA ASP A 30 -27.00 8.72 -1.65
C ASP A 30 -27.16 8.59 -0.13
N ARG A 31 -26.97 9.68 0.64
CA ARG A 31 -27.08 9.69 2.10
C ARG A 31 -27.03 11.08 2.74
N LEU A 32 -27.42 11.14 4.00
CA LEU A 32 -27.16 12.28 4.88
C LEU A 32 -25.73 12.19 5.42
N LEU A 33 -25.00 13.31 5.37
CA LEU A 33 -23.66 13.44 5.94
C LEU A 33 -23.65 14.50 7.03
N SER A 34 -23.16 14.16 8.21
CA SER A 34 -22.96 15.16 9.26
C SER A 34 -21.62 15.88 9.07
N THR A 35 -21.55 17.16 9.47
CA THR A 35 -20.26 17.87 9.49
C THR A 35 -19.25 17.21 10.44
N GLY A 36 -19.72 16.57 11.50
CA GLY A 36 -18.91 15.72 12.38
C GLY A 36 -18.28 14.53 11.66
N GLU A 37 -19.04 13.81 10.82
CA GLU A 37 -18.52 12.68 10.04
C GLU A 37 -17.44 13.11 9.04
N ILE A 38 -17.65 14.23 8.35
CA ILE A 38 -16.66 14.79 7.41
C ILE A 38 -15.38 15.16 8.16
N ARG A 39 -15.50 15.81 9.31
CA ARG A 39 -14.36 16.17 10.16
C ARG A 39 -13.60 14.95 10.66
N HIS A 40 -14.32 13.92 11.11
CA HIS A 40 -13.72 12.68 11.57
C HIS A 40 -12.92 12.00 10.45
N ALA A 41 -13.54 11.81 9.28
CA ALA A 41 -12.86 11.20 8.13
C ALA A 41 -11.63 12.00 7.68
N TYR A 42 -11.70 13.34 7.78
CA TYR A 42 -10.55 14.19 7.45
C TYR A 42 -9.41 14.06 8.46
N LYS A 43 -9.72 14.01 9.76
CA LYS A 43 -8.71 13.76 10.81
C LYS A 43 -8.05 12.38 10.64
N GLU A 44 -8.85 11.36 10.35
CA GLU A 44 -8.35 10.01 10.08
C GLU A 44 -7.42 9.99 8.85
N TRP A 45 -7.81 10.67 7.78
CA TRP A 45 -6.99 10.82 6.58
C TRP A 45 -5.66 11.54 6.86
N LEU A 46 -5.67 12.64 7.63
CA LEU A 46 -4.45 13.34 8.04
C LEU A 46 -3.52 12.46 8.88
N SER A 47 -4.07 11.73 9.86
CA SER A 47 -3.29 10.79 10.67
C SER A 47 -2.62 9.71 9.82
N LEU A 48 -3.29 9.18 8.79
CA LEU A 48 -2.68 8.23 7.86
C LEU A 48 -1.59 8.85 6.98
N LEU A 49 -1.69 10.14 6.64
CA LEU A 49 -0.63 10.85 5.91
C LEU A 49 0.63 11.04 6.77
N GLU A 50 0.46 11.41 8.04
CA GLU A 50 1.57 11.51 8.99
C GLU A 50 2.27 10.16 9.17
N GLU A 51 1.48 9.10 9.37
CA GLU A 51 1.97 7.72 9.47
C GLU A 51 2.74 7.30 8.21
N ARG A 52 2.24 7.63 7.01
CA ARG A 52 2.93 7.37 5.75
C ARG A 52 4.30 8.04 5.70
N SER A 53 4.38 9.30 6.14
CA SER A 53 5.63 10.05 6.17
C SER A 53 6.64 9.40 7.11
N ARG A 54 6.18 8.95 8.29
CA ARG A 54 7.00 8.22 9.26
C ARG A 54 7.53 6.91 8.66
N LEU A 55 6.65 6.04 8.19
CA LEU A 55 7.03 4.75 7.58
C LEU A 55 7.96 4.92 6.38
N SER A 56 7.75 5.94 5.56
CA SER A 56 8.64 6.24 4.44
C SER A 56 10.05 6.62 4.88
N THR A 57 10.19 7.27 6.04
CA THR A 57 11.49 7.67 6.60
C THR A 57 12.19 6.45 7.19
N GLU A 58 11.48 5.68 8.02
CA GLU A 58 11.97 4.42 8.60
C GLU A 58 12.43 3.44 7.52
N LEU A 59 11.61 3.25 6.48
CA LEU A 59 11.94 2.36 5.37
C LEU A 59 13.21 2.80 4.64
N LYS A 60 13.41 4.11 4.46
CA LYS A 60 14.61 4.65 3.82
C LYS A 60 15.85 4.40 4.68
N GLU A 61 15.80 4.73 5.97
CA GLU A 61 16.91 4.51 6.90
C GLU A 61 17.30 3.03 7.01
N LEU A 62 16.30 2.14 7.00
CA LEU A 62 16.54 0.70 7.05
C LEU A 62 17.14 0.17 5.74
N LYS A 63 16.66 0.63 4.58
CA LYS A 63 17.27 0.31 3.28
C LYS A 63 18.71 0.78 3.21
N ASP A 64 18.99 2.01 3.64
CA ASP A 64 20.34 2.57 3.69
C ASP A 64 21.24 1.72 4.61
N SER A 65 20.74 1.29 5.77
CA SER A 65 21.44 0.42 6.72
C SER A 65 21.74 -0.97 6.13
N VAL A 66 20.74 -1.61 5.51
CA VAL A 66 20.91 -2.91 4.83
C VAL A 66 21.90 -2.79 3.69
N ASN A 67 21.80 -1.75 2.86
CA ASN A 67 22.74 -1.48 1.78
C ASN A 67 24.16 -1.27 2.29
N GLN A 68 24.34 -0.54 3.39
CA GLN A 68 25.65 -0.32 3.98
C GLN A 68 26.27 -1.64 4.46
N ILE A 69 25.50 -2.52 5.11
CA ILE A 69 25.96 -3.86 5.50
C ILE A 69 26.34 -4.68 4.25
N LEU A 70 25.48 -4.70 3.23
CA LEU A 70 25.70 -5.44 1.99
C LEU A 70 26.89 -4.92 1.18
N MET A 71 27.20 -3.61 1.25
CA MET A 71 28.30 -2.99 0.51
C MET A 71 29.63 -3.00 1.28
N VAL A 72 29.61 -2.98 2.61
CA VAL A 72 30.84 -2.97 3.43
C VAL A 72 31.38 -4.40 3.64
N LEU A 73 30.50 -5.41 3.76
CA LEU A 73 30.92 -6.81 3.95
C LEU A 73 31.82 -7.37 2.83
N PRO A 74 31.58 -7.12 1.53
CA PRO A 74 32.42 -7.61 0.44
C PRO A 74 33.87 -7.08 0.52
N PHE A 75 34.08 -5.89 1.09
CA PHE A 75 35.41 -5.32 1.22
C PHE A 75 36.25 -6.01 2.32
N PHE A 76 35.61 -6.45 3.41
CA PHE A 76 36.30 -7.09 4.54
C PHE A 76 36.36 -8.63 4.45
N LEU A 77 35.40 -9.27 3.78
CA LEU A 77 35.35 -10.73 3.63
C LEU A 77 35.68 -11.15 2.19
N LYS A 78 36.96 -11.00 1.82
CA LYS A 78 37.49 -11.32 0.47
C LYS A 78 37.33 -12.79 0.02
N TYR A 79 36.63 -13.67 0.72
CA TYR A 79 36.62 -15.11 0.41
C TYR A 79 35.27 -15.83 0.67
N LYS A 80 34.74 -16.39 -0.43
CA LYS A 80 33.77 -17.50 -0.58
C LYS A 80 32.29 -17.28 -0.23
N THR A 81 31.92 -16.42 0.71
CA THR A 81 30.48 -16.21 1.04
C THR A 81 29.72 -15.43 -0.03
N ASP A 82 30.40 -14.73 -0.94
CA ASP A 82 29.78 -13.94 -2.01
C ASP A 82 29.17 -14.81 -3.13
N ALA A 83 29.78 -15.95 -3.47
CA ALA A 83 29.27 -16.79 -4.56
C ALA A 83 27.90 -17.39 -4.22
N HIS A 84 27.77 -17.98 -3.02
CA HIS A 84 26.51 -18.56 -2.56
C HIS A 84 25.41 -17.51 -2.40
N TYR A 85 25.74 -16.35 -1.81
CA TYR A 85 24.76 -15.27 -1.66
C TYR A 85 24.30 -14.72 -3.01
N HIS A 86 25.22 -14.55 -3.96
CA HIS A 86 24.88 -14.15 -5.31
C HIS A 86 24.02 -15.19 -6.02
N GLU A 87 24.29 -16.48 -5.85
CA GLU A 87 23.47 -17.57 -6.37
C GLU A 87 22.06 -17.58 -5.77
N GLU A 88 21.91 -17.41 -4.46
CA GLU A 88 20.61 -17.31 -3.78
C GLU A 88 19.80 -16.11 -4.28
N LEU A 89 20.46 -14.97 -4.47
CA LEU A 89 19.82 -13.77 -5.02
C LEU A 89 19.43 -13.94 -6.48
N GLN A 90 20.28 -14.55 -7.30
CA GLN A 90 19.95 -14.88 -8.68
C GLN A 90 18.76 -15.85 -8.74
N LEU A 91 18.72 -16.83 -7.83
CA LEU A 91 17.59 -17.74 -7.71
C LEU A 91 16.32 -16.99 -7.31
N ALA A 92 16.38 -16.09 -6.34
CA ALA A 92 15.25 -15.24 -5.96
C ALA A 92 14.75 -14.38 -7.13
N ALA A 93 15.66 -13.78 -7.90
CA ALA A 93 15.31 -13.02 -9.10
C ALA A 93 14.59 -13.89 -10.15
N LYS A 94 15.12 -15.10 -10.43
CA LYS A 94 14.46 -16.08 -11.31
C LYS A 94 13.09 -16.52 -10.78
N MET A 95 12.96 -16.69 -9.46
CA MET A 95 11.66 -16.99 -8.84
C MET A 95 10.68 -15.82 -8.99
N ALA A 96 11.16 -14.57 -8.97
CA ALA A 96 10.34 -13.39 -9.20
C ALA A 96 9.82 -13.33 -10.65
N GLU A 97 10.63 -13.75 -11.63
CA GLU A 97 10.22 -13.86 -13.04
C GLU A 97 9.05 -14.84 -13.26
N LEU A 98 8.93 -15.87 -12.40
CA LEU A 98 7.79 -16.81 -12.43
C LEU A 98 6.49 -16.19 -11.89
N LEU A 99 6.57 -15.02 -11.27
CA LEU A 99 5.47 -14.32 -10.61
C LEU A 99 5.01 -13.10 -11.41
N ILE A 100 4.97 -13.25 -12.72
CA ILE A 100 4.49 -12.25 -13.68
C ILE A 100 3.05 -12.60 -14.08
N CYS A 101 2.18 -11.60 -14.09
CA CYS A 101 0.81 -11.74 -14.58
C CYS A 101 0.83 -11.90 -16.12
N PRO A 102 0.26 -12.96 -16.69
CA PRO A 102 0.29 -13.19 -18.14
C PRO A 102 -0.65 -12.26 -18.93
N ILE A 103 -1.48 -11.45 -18.26
CA ILE A 103 -2.35 -10.46 -18.91
C ILE A 103 -1.66 -9.11 -19.05
N CYS A 104 -1.12 -8.56 -17.95
CA CYS A 104 -0.49 -7.24 -17.96
C CYS A 104 1.03 -7.29 -18.15
N CYS A 105 1.65 -8.48 -18.11
CA CYS A 105 3.09 -8.68 -18.21
C CYS A 105 3.90 -7.92 -17.14
N GLU A 106 3.27 -7.60 -16.01
CA GLU A 106 3.89 -6.98 -14.85
C GLU A 106 3.93 -7.99 -13.68
N SER A 107 4.78 -7.73 -12.69
CA SER A 107 4.78 -8.48 -11.43
C SER A 107 3.38 -8.54 -10.83
N LEU A 108 3.01 -9.71 -10.31
CA LEU A 108 1.68 -9.93 -9.74
C LEU A 108 1.33 -8.88 -8.67
N SER A 109 0.14 -8.30 -8.78
CA SER A 109 -0.35 -7.30 -7.84
C SER A 109 -0.67 -7.89 -6.46
N HIS A 110 -0.97 -7.03 -5.48
CA HIS A 110 -1.31 -7.44 -4.11
C HIS A 110 -2.44 -8.48 -4.00
N VAL A 111 -3.38 -8.56 -4.94
CA VAL A 111 -4.43 -9.57 -4.89
C VAL A 111 -4.22 -10.52 -6.04
N ILE A 112 -3.74 -11.71 -5.70
CA ILE A 112 -3.44 -12.79 -6.64
C ILE A 112 -4.62 -13.75 -6.64
N VAL A 113 -5.13 -14.04 -7.83
CA VAL A 113 -6.13 -15.09 -8.03
C VAL A 113 -5.51 -16.24 -8.79
N ARG A 114 -5.84 -17.46 -8.37
CA ARG A 114 -5.48 -18.69 -9.06
C ARG A 114 -6.75 -19.35 -9.57
N VAL A 115 -6.76 -19.69 -10.85
CA VAL A 115 -7.82 -20.53 -11.44
C VAL A 115 -7.58 -21.95 -10.94
N GLN A 116 -8.52 -22.52 -10.18
CA GLN A 116 -8.30 -23.83 -9.54
C GLN A 116 -8.15 -24.96 -10.55
N ASP A 117 -8.88 -24.89 -11.66
CA ASP A 117 -8.92 -25.95 -12.67
C ASP A 117 -7.59 -26.11 -13.43
N CYS A 118 -6.93 -25.00 -13.78
CA CYS A 118 -5.71 -25.01 -14.60
C CYS A 118 -4.46 -24.48 -13.88
N GLY A 119 -4.60 -23.94 -12.67
CA GLY A 119 -3.49 -23.45 -11.87
C GLY A 119 -2.90 -22.09 -12.28
N HIS A 120 -3.33 -21.49 -13.39
CA HIS A 120 -2.84 -20.18 -13.82
C HIS A 120 -3.17 -19.08 -12.82
N ILE A 121 -2.20 -18.19 -12.60
CA ILE A 121 -2.27 -17.08 -11.64
C ILE A 121 -2.33 -15.74 -12.34
N PHE A 122 -3.10 -14.81 -11.78
CA PHE A 122 -3.34 -13.48 -12.36
C PHE A 122 -3.44 -12.42 -11.26
N CYS A 123 -3.21 -11.16 -11.66
CA CYS A 123 -3.70 -10.02 -10.90
C CYS A 123 -5.23 -10.06 -10.84
N ARG A 124 -5.82 -9.83 -9.66
CA ARG A 124 -7.29 -9.78 -9.50
C ARG A 124 -7.95 -8.76 -10.42
N ALA A 125 -7.30 -7.62 -10.64
CA ALA A 125 -7.80 -6.56 -11.52
C ALA A 125 -7.86 -7.04 -12.98
N CYS A 126 -6.74 -7.55 -13.50
CA CYS A 126 -6.68 -8.08 -14.87
C CYS A 126 -7.68 -9.22 -15.11
N PHE A 127 -7.84 -10.11 -14.13
CA PHE A 127 -8.84 -11.18 -14.26
C PHE A 127 -10.28 -10.64 -14.18
N ALA A 128 -10.55 -9.58 -13.41
CA ALA A 128 -11.86 -8.93 -13.39
C ALA A 128 -12.23 -8.33 -14.74
N GLU A 129 -11.27 -7.64 -15.37
CA GLU A 129 -11.45 -7.04 -16.69
C GLU A 129 -11.68 -8.11 -17.76
N TRP A 130 -11.01 -9.26 -17.63
CA TRP A 130 -11.26 -10.43 -18.48
C TRP A 130 -12.66 -11.01 -18.29
N GLU A 131 -13.11 -11.17 -17.05
CA GLU A 131 -14.47 -11.60 -16.73
C GLU A 131 -15.52 -10.64 -17.33
N GLU A 132 -15.29 -9.33 -17.20
CA GLU A 132 -16.16 -8.31 -17.76
C GLU A 132 -16.16 -8.29 -19.30
N SER A 133 -15.01 -8.54 -19.94
CA SER A 133 -14.93 -8.59 -21.41
C SER A 133 -15.73 -9.76 -21.99
N ILE A 134 -15.74 -10.91 -21.31
CA ILE A 134 -16.59 -12.05 -21.67
C ILE A 134 -18.07 -11.69 -21.50
N LEU A 135 -18.45 -11.09 -20.36
CA LEU A 135 -19.83 -10.66 -20.11
C LEU A 135 -20.37 -9.72 -21.19
N ARG A 136 -19.52 -8.85 -21.74
CA ARG A 136 -19.90 -7.90 -22.80
C ARG A 136 -20.03 -8.55 -24.18
N THR A 137 -19.41 -9.71 -24.40
CA THR A 137 -19.28 -10.32 -25.74
C THR A 137 -20.22 -11.52 -25.93
N SER A 138 -20.63 -12.20 -24.86
CA SER A 138 -21.52 -13.38 -24.95
C SER A 138 -23.00 -12.98 -24.87
N GLU A 139 -23.72 -13.07 -26.00
CA GLU A 139 -25.20 -13.01 -26.01
C GLU A 139 -25.83 -14.36 -25.59
N ASP A 140 -25.10 -15.47 -25.77
CA ASP A 140 -25.52 -16.82 -25.44
C ASP A 140 -24.56 -17.48 -24.42
N GLU A 141 -25.14 -18.14 -23.40
CA GLU A 141 -24.51 -18.88 -22.28
C GLU A 141 -23.16 -18.34 -21.76
N PHE A 142 -23.20 -17.63 -20.63
CA PHE A 142 -22.00 -17.14 -19.96
C PHE A 142 -21.09 -18.29 -19.50
N ARG A 143 -19.97 -18.49 -20.22
CA ARG A 143 -18.90 -19.43 -19.85
C ARG A 143 -17.61 -18.67 -19.61
N LEU A 144 -17.19 -18.61 -18.35
CA LEU A 144 -15.93 -18.00 -17.96
C LEU A 144 -14.78 -18.94 -18.36
N THR A 145 -13.83 -18.44 -19.16
CA THR A 145 -12.66 -19.22 -19.61
C THR A 145 -11.36 -18.64 -19.08
N CYS A 146 -10.33 -19.48 -18.92
CA CYS A 146 -9.00 -19.03 -18.55
C CYS A 146 -8.36 -18.17 -19.68
N PRO A 147 -7.80 -16.99 -19.37
CA PRO A 147 -7.11 -16.15 -20.37
C PRO A 147 -5.95 -16.84 -21.08
N VAL A 148 -5.28 -17.79 -20.42
CA VAL A 148 -4.06 -18.46 -20.92
C VAL A 148 -4.41 -19.73 -21.69
N CYS A 149 -5.04 -20.71 -21.03
CA CYS A 149 -5.29 -22.02 -21.63
C CYS A 149 -6.68 -22.16 -22.25
N ARG A 150 -7.54 -21.15 -22.14
CA ARG A 150 -8.93 -21.14 -22.66
C ARG A 150 -9.84 -22.24 -22.11
N SER A 151 -9.40 -22.99 -21.09
CA SER A 151 -10.23 -23.98 -20.40
C SER A 151 -11.39 -23.29 -19.68
N ASP A 152 -12.56 -23.92 -19.70
CA ASP A 152 -13.72 -23.49 -18.93
C ASP A 152 -13.39 -23.51 -17.43
N ILE A 153 -13.79 -22.46 -16.73
CA ILE A 153 -13.60 -22.30 -15.30
C ILE A 153 -14.88 -22.73 -14.62
N VAL A 154 -14.85 -23.93 -14.03
CA VAL A 154 -15.98 -24.52 -13.30
C VAL A 154 -15.85 -24.21 -11.82
N LEU A 155 -14.61 -24.21 -11.30
CA LEU A 155 -14.33 -23.94 -9.91
C LEU A 155 -14.07 -22.45 -9.64
N SER A 156 -14.48 -22.01 -8.45
CA SER A 156 -14.25 -20.64 -8.00
C SER A 156 -12.76 -20.30 -7.92
N LEU A 157 -12.44 -19.03 -8.16
CA LEU A 157 -11.08 -18.50 -8.01
C LEU A 157 -10.59 -18.62 -6.56
N SER A 158 -9.40 -19.17 -6.39
CA SER A 158 -8.70 -19.16 -5.10
C SER A 158 -7.94 -17.84 -4.92
N ARG A 159 -8.04 -17.23 -3.73
CA ARG A 159 -7.17 -16.12 -3.34
C ARG A 159 -5.92 -16.69 -2.69
N GLU A 160 -4.76 -16.41 -3.29
CA GLU A 160 -3.49 -16.98 -2.83
C GLU A 160 -2.73 -15.96 -1.95
N SER A 161 -3.13 -15.83 -0.67
CA SER A 161 -2.50 -14.91 0.27
C SER A 161 -1.04 -15.26 0.57
N SER A 162 -0.67 -16.54 0.50
CA SER A 162 0.72 -16.97 0.68
C SER A 162 1.59 -16.52 -0.49
N LEU A 163 1.09 -16.63 -1.73
CA LEU A 163 1.80 -16.11 -2.90
C LEU A 163 1.94 -14.59 -2.84
N GLN A 164 0.94 -13.89 -2.30
CA GLN A 164 1.06 -12.44 -2.08
C GLN A 164 2.28 -12.09 -1.23
N TYR A 165 2.54 -12.85 -0.15
CA TYR A 165 3.72 -12.66 0.67
C TYR A 165 5.02 -12.94 -0.10
N CYS A 166 5.07 -14.04 -0.85
CA CYS A 166 6.23 -14.38 -1.69
C CYS A 166 6.54 -13.30 -2.73
N VAL A 167 5.52 -12.79 -3.43
CA VAL A 167 5.68 -11.70 -4.40
C VAL A 167 6.20 -10.43 -3.74
N GLN A 168 5.68 -10.08 -2.56
CA GLN A 168 6.14 -8.90 -1.81
C GLN A 168 7.60 -9.05 -1.38
N LEU A 169 7.97 -10.21 -0.85
CA LEU A 169 9.34 -10.52 -0.43
C LEU A 169 10.30 -10.45 -1.62
N LEU A 170 9.98 -11.12 -2.73
CA LEU A 170 10.83 -11.17 -3.91
C LEU A 170 10.95 -9.82 -4.61
N SER A 171 9.87 -9.01 -4.62
CA SER A 171 9.91 -7.65 -5.14
C SER A 171 10.81 -6.75 -4.27
N ALA A 172 10.68 -6.84 -2.94
CA ALA A 172 11.54 -6.09 -2.02
C ALA A 172 13.02 -6.46 -2.17
N LEU A 173 13.33 -7.76 -2.33
CA LEU A 173 14.68 -8.23 -2.61
C LEU A 173 15.22 -7.73 -3.96
N SER A 174 14.38 -7.70 -5.00
CA SER A 174 14.74 -7.13 -6.30
C SER A 174 15.02 -5.62 -6.21
N ASP A 175 14.21 -4.89 -5.46
CA ASP A 175 14.38 -3.43 -5.27
C ASP A 175 15.68 -3.10 -4.51
N LEU A 176 16.05 -3.92 -3.51
CA LEU A 176 17.34 -3.79 -2.83
C LEU A 176 18.53 -3.95 -3.79
N TRP A 177 18.40 -4.80 -4.82
CA TRP A 177 19.46 -5.05 -5.79
C TRP A 177 19.61 -3.94 -6.82
N GLN A 178 18.56 -3.15 -7.05
CA GLN A 178 18.57 -2.02 -7.98
C GLN A 178 18.45 -0.70 -7.22
N PRO A 179 19.48 -0.27 -6.46
CA PRO A 179 19.41 0.93 -5.62
C PRO A 179 19.15 2.22 -6.43
N ASN A 180 19.43 2.19 -7.74
CA ASN A 180 19.18 3.30 -8.66
C ASN A 180 17.81 3.25 -9.35
N ALA A 181 17.03 2.18 -9.17
CA ALA A 181 15.67 2.13 -9.69
C ALA A 181 14.81 3.10 -8.86
N PRO A 182 14.01 3.96 -9.50
CA PRO A 182 13.16 4.92 -8.81
C PRO A 182 11.99 4.17 -8.15
N SER A 183 12.24 3.61 -6.97
CA SER A 183 11.30 2.83 -6.13
C SER A 183 10.04 3.63 -5.74
N ASP A 184 10.06 4.94 -5.93
CA ASP A 184 8.98 5.86 -5.54
C ASP A 184 7.88 6.02 -6.62
N VAL A 185 8.10 5.56 -7.85
CA VAL A 185 7.16 5.78 -8.97
C VAL A 185 5.88 4.95 -8.80
N SER A 186 5.99 3.72 -8.32
CA SER A 186 4.82 2.82 -8.23
C SER A 186 3.81 3.24 -7.15
N PHE A 187 4.26 3.81 -6.02
CA PHE A 187 3.34 4.19 -4.94
C PHE A 187 2.73 5.57 -5.15
N LYS A 188 3.48 6.51 -5.75
CA LYS A 188 2.97 7.83 -6.10
C LYS A 188 1.83 7.76 -7.12
N ALA A 189 1.91 6.85 -8.10
CA ALA A 189 0.86 6.65 -9.09
C ALA A 189 -0.46 6.11 -8.50
N ARG A 190 -0.42 5.45 -7.33
CA ARG A 190 -1.60 4.81 -6.71
C ARG A 190 -2.33 5.70 -5.71
N HIS A 191 -1.73 6.80 -5.27
CA HIS A 191 -2.37 7.68 -4.28
C HIS A 191 -3.41 8.61 -4.92
N ILE A 192 -4.67 8.44 -4.51
CA ILE A 192 -5.75 9.36 -4.91
C ILE A 192 -5.59 10.67 -4.13
N GLY A 193 -5.16 11.72 -4.82
CA GLY A 193 -5.07 13.06 -4.24
C GLY A 193 -6.46 13.59 -3.84
N VAL A 194 -6.57 14.09 -2.61
CA VAL A 194 -7.80 14.76 -2.15
C VAL A 194 -7.68 16.25 -2.43
N PRO A 195 -8.67 16.89 -3.09
CA PRO A 195 -8.64 18.33 -3.34
C PRO A 195 -8.80 19.12 -2.03
N LEU A 196 -7.67 19.44 -1.38
CA LEU A 196 -7.61 20.14 -0.09
C LEU A 196 -8.39 21.46 -0.08
N ARG A 197 -8.45 22.18 -1.22
CA ARG A 197 -9.22 23.41 -1.35
C ARG A 197 -10.72 23.19 -1.12
N THR A 198 -11.27 22.09 -1.63
CA THR A 198 -12.70 21.77 -1.46
C THR A 198 -13.01 21.44 0.00
N LEU A 199 -12.14 20.69 0.67
CA LEU A 199 -12.28 20.38 2.09
C LEU A 199 -12.13 21.63 2.97
N ALA A 200 -11.14 22.48 2.69
CA ALA A 200 -10.95 23.74 3.40
C ALA A 200 -12.21 24.64 3.30
N ASN A 201 -12.82 24.73 2.12
CA ASN A 201 -14.06 25.49 1.93
C ASN A 201 -15.22 24.91 2.76
N ILE A 202 -15.33 23.58 2.89
CA ILE A 202 -16.34 22.92 3.73
C ILE A 202 -16.14 23.29 5.20
N PHE A 203 -14.90 23.36 5.69
CA PHE A 203 -14.62 23.67 7.09
C PHE A 203 -14.71 25.18 7.42
N LEU A 204 -14.35 26.06 6.48
CA LEU A 204 -14.42 27.52 6.65
C LEU A 204 -15.86 28.05 6.79
N ILE A 205 -16.85 27.31 6.31
CA ILE A 205 -18.27 27.66 6.48
C ILE A 205 -18.69 27.70 7.97
N LYS A 206 -17.97 27.00 8.86
CA LYS A 206 -18.29 26.97 10.30
C LYS A 206 -17.66 28.14 11.08
N SER A 207 -16.63 28.80 10.54
CA SER A 207 -15.84 29.81 11.26
C SER A 207 -16.27 31.26 11.06
N GLN A 208 -17.41 31.53 10.42
CA GLN A 208 -17.94 32.90 10.30
C GLN A 208 -18.44 33.50 11.65
N GLY A 209 -18.24 32.81 12.78
CA GLY A 209 -18.49 33.36 14.12
C GLY A 209 -17.48 32.98 15.22
N GLN A 210 -16.50 32.09 14.95
CA GLN A 210 -15.49 31.68 15.94
C GLN A 210 -14.15 31.43 15.24
N CYS A 211 -13.08 32.05 15.76
CA CYS A 211 -11.72 31.93 15.27
C CYS A 211 -11.27 30.46 15.27
N LEU A 212 -10.90 29.94 14.09
CA LEU A 212 -10.25 28.64 13.98
C LEU A 212 -8.87 28.70 14.65
N PRO A 213 -8.42 27.62 15.33
CA PRO A 213 -7.04 27.50 15.75
C PRO A 213 -6.11 27.59 14.53
N ARG A 214 -4.99 28.28 14.74
CA ARG A 214 -3.98 28.64 13.75
C ARG A 214 -3.64 27.45 12.84
N ALA A 215 -3.78 27.65 11.53
CA ALA A 215 -3.56 26.63 10.50
C ALA A 215 -2.06 26.42 10.23
N ASP A 216 -1.30 25.96 11.22
CA ASP A 216 0.14 25.69 11.08
C ASP A 216 0.43 24.43 10.24
N PHE A 217 -0.60 23.72 9.77
CA PHE A 217 -0.50 22.46 9.03
C PHE A 217 -0.73 22.58 7.52
N LEU A 218 -0.98 23.78 6.98
CA LEU A 218 -1.06 23.96 5.54
C LEU A 218 0.35 24.16 4.96
N PRO A 219 0.73 23.43 3.89
CA PRO A 219 2.02 23.62 3.21
C PRO A 219 2.21 25.11 2.87
N GLN A 220 3.36 25.67 3.25
CA GLN A 220 3.67 27.10 3.19
C GLN A 220 3.55 27.73 1.79
N ASP A 221 3.48 26.92 0.73
CA ASP A 221 3.35 27.41 -0.65
C ASP A 221 1.92 27.84 -1.05
N ASN A 222 0.93 27.75 -0.15
CA ASN A 222 -0.43 28.22 -0.43
C ASN A 222 -0.68 29.60 0.19
N VAL A 223 -0.31 30.66 -0.54
CA VAL A 223 -0.76 32.03 -0.28
C VAL A 223 -2.30 32.06 -0.22
N LEU A 224 -2.86 32.33 0.95
CA LEU A 224 -4.31 32.45 1.15
C LEU A 224 -4.85 33.59 0.27
N PRO A 225 -5.78 33.33 -0.67
CA PRO A 225 -6.33 34.37 -1.52
C PRO A 225 -7.13 35.38 -0.70
N LYS A 226 -6.89 36.68 -0.93
CA LYS A 226 -7.67 37.81 -0.39
C LYS A 226 -9.17 37.53 -0.56
N ARG A 227 -9.96 37.78 0.51
CA ARG A 227 -11.43 37.61 0.63
C ARG A 227 -12.15 37.71 -0.73
N ARG A 228 -12.37 36.57 -1.39
CA ARG A 228 -13.28 36.45 -2.53
C ARG A 228 -14.62 35.95 -1.99
N ASN A 229 -15.71 36.36 -2.64
CA ASN A 229 -17.05 35.82 -2.38
C ASN A 229 -17.03 34.32 -2.69
N TYR A 230 -16.97 33.49 -1.65
CA TYR A 230 -17.00 32.04 -1.80
C TYR A 230 -18.45 31.62 -2.06
N SER A 231 -18.75 31.15 -3.27
CA SER A 231 -20.01 30.46 -3.53
C SER A 231 -20.04 29.15 -2.75
N PHE A 232 -21.15 28.86 -2.09
CA PHE A 232 -21.31 27.60 -1.37
C PHE A 232 -21.15 26.43 -2.36
N PRO A 233 -20.28 25.45 -2.09
CA PRO A 233 -20.17 24.29 -2.95
C PRO A 233 -21.50 23.54 -2.98
N ASN A 234 -21.94 23.12 -4.17
CA ASN A 234 -23.15 22.30 -4.33
C ASN A 234 -23.01 21.00 -3.52
N SER A 235 -24.12 20.44 -3.04
CA SER A 235 -24.16 19.18 -2.29
C SER A 235 -23.48 18.04 -3.04
N ASP A 236 -23.60 17.98 -4.37
CA ASP A 236 -22.92 17.01 -5.23
C ASP A 236 -21.39 17.13 -5.15
N THR A 237 -20.86 18.35 -5.07
CA THR A 237 -19.42 18.61 -4.91
C THR A 237 -18.93 18.13 -3.54
N ILE A 238 -19.73 18.34 -2.49
CA ILE A 238 -19.42 17.88 -1.14
C ILE A 238 -19.43 16.34 -1.07
N ALA A 239 -20.46 15.71 -1.66
CA ALA A 239 -20.58 14.26 -1.75
C ALA A 239 -19.37 13.65 -2.48
N SER A 240 -19.01 14.23 -3.62
CA SER A 240 -17.87 13.81 -4.43
C SER A 240 -16.55 13.96 -3.67
N ALA A 241 -16.33 15.10 -2.99
CA ALA A 241 -15.14 15.32 -2.17
C ALA A 241 -15.04 14.34 -1.00
N PHE A 242 -16.17 14.04 -0.34
CA PHE A 242 -16.19 13.08 0.76
C PHE A 242 -15.93 11.65 0.29
N HIS A 243 -16.47 11.27 -0.87
CA HIS A 243 -16.17 9.97 -1.50
C HIS A 243 -14.70 9.84 -1.86
N LEU A 244 -14.12 10.88 -2.47
CA LEU A 244 -12.68 10.92 -2.77
C LEU A 244 -11.84 10.84 -1.50
N LEU A 245 -12.23 11.54 -0.43
CA LEU A 245 -11.57 11.46 0.87
C LEU A 245 -11.54 10.02 1.38
N ARG A 246 -12.68 9.32 1.40
CA ARG A 246 -12.74 7.91 1.85
C ARG A 246 -11.92 6.97 0.98
N LYS A 247 -11.98 7.12 -0.35
CA LYS A 247 -11.15 6.34 -1.27
C LYS A 247 -9.66 6.59 -1.03
N SER A 248 -9.28 7.85 -0.80
CA SER A 248 -7.90 8.22 -0.46
C SER A 248 -7.46 7.63 0.88
N THR A 249 -8.28 7.73 1.93
CA THR A 249 -8.03 7.09 3.24
C THR A 249 -7.79 5.59 3.09
N GLN A 250 -8.65 4.89 2.34
CA GLN A 250 -8.49 3.45 2.09
C GLN A 250 -7.21 3.15 1.31
N SER A 251 -6.87 3.99 0.33
CA SER A 251 -5.61 3.87 -0.42
C SER A 251 -4.39 4.08 0.48
N LEU A 252 -4.38 5.11 1.32
CA LEU A 252 -3.31 5.38 2.27
C LEU A 252 -3.13 4.25 3.27
N TRP A 253 -4.22 3.70 3.82
CA TRP A 253 -4.15 2.56 4.71
C TRP A 253 -3.45 1.35 4.07
N ARG A 254 -3.76 1.06 2.79
CA ARG A 254 -3.09 -0.03 2.05
C ARG A 254 -1.61 0.25 1.81
N ILE A 255 -1.26 1.50 1.49
CA ILE A 255 0.13 1.93 1.31
C ILE A 255 0.91 1.75 2.62
N ASN A 256 0.40 2.28 3.73
CA ASN A 256 1.05 2.19 5.04
C ASN A 256 1.22 0.73 5.48
N ASN A 257 0.20 -0.12 5.30
CA ASN A 257 0.30 -1.54 5.62
C ASN A 257 1.34 -2.26 4.73
N THR A 258 1.49 -1.84 3.47
CA THR A 258 2.54 -2.37 2.60
C THR A 258 3.93 -1.96 3.06
N GLN A 259 4.14 -0.67 3.38
CA GLN A 259 5.42 -0.17 3.87
C GLN A 259 5.80 -0.80 5.21
N ALA A 260 4.85 -0.95 6.14
CA ALA A 260 5.10 -1.61 7.42
C ALA A 260 5.52 -3.08 7.27
N ARG A 261 4.94 -3.81 6.30
CA ARG A 261 5.37 -5.18 5.97
C ARG A 261 6.76 -5.22 5.35
N GLU A 262 7.08 -4.25 4.51
CA GLU A 262 8.41 -4.13 3.89
C GLU A 262 9.47 -3.85 4.95
N ILE A 263 9.21 -2.93 5.88
CA ILE A 263 10.07 -2.68 7.05
C ILE A 263 10.30 -3.99 7.83
N HIS A 264 9.24 -4.71 8.16
CA HIS A 264 9.36 -5.97 8.91
C HIS A 264 10.21 -7.03 8.19
N VAL A 265 10.08 -7.15 6.87
CA VAL A 265 10.91 -8.04 6.06
C VAL A 265 12.39 -7.62 6.10
N LEU A 266 12.66 -6.33 5.94
CA LEU A 266 14.02 -5.79 5.98
C LEU A 266 14.66 -5.92 7.36
N GLU A 267 13.92 -5.69 8.44
CA GLU A 267 14.39 -5.92 9.81
C GLU A 267 14.75 -7.39 10.03
N THR A 268 13.90 -8.30 9.56
CA THR A 268 14.15 -9.74 9.65
C THR A 268 15.43 -10.11 8.88
N ALA A 269 15.58 -9.61 7.66
CA ALA A 269 16.78 -9.85 6.84
C ALA A 269 18.05 -9.26 7.50
N TYR A 270 17.94 -8.04 8.06
CA TYR A 270 19.00 -7.37 8.80
C TYR A 270 19.46 -8.21 10.00
N HIS A 271 18.52 -8.68 10.83
CA HIS A 271 18.84 -9.49 12.00
C HIS A 271 19.45 -10.84 11.65
N VAL A 272 18.87 -11.55 10.67
CA VAL A 272 19.42 -12.84 10.20
C VAL A 272 20.87 -12.64 9.73
N ARG A 273 21.16 -11.55 9.02
CA ARG A 273 22.51 -11.30 8.52
C ARG A 273 23.51 -10.99 9.62
N ILE A 274 23.12 -10.22 10.63
CA ILE A 274 23.99 -9.92 11.78
C ILE A 274 24.34 -11.20 12.54
N VAL A 275 23.35 -12.04 12.82
CA VAL A 275 23.57 -13.31 13.53
C VAL A 275 24.55 -14.20 12.76
N LEU A 276 24.32 -14.39 11.46
CA LEU A 276 25.21 -15.17 10.61
C LEU A 276 26.63 -14.58 10.53
N SER A 277 26.76 -13.25 10.59
CA SER A 277 28.07 -12.60 10.56
C SER A 277 28.85 -12.82 11.86
N HIS A 278 28.17 -12.85 13.02
CA HIS A 278 28.80 -13.13 14.31
C HIS A 278 29.28 -14.59 14.41
N ASP A 279 28.49 -15.55 13.93
CA ASP A 279 28.87 -16.97 13.94
C ASP A 279 30.10 -17.25 13.08
N VAL A 280 30.20 -16.60 11.91
CA VAL A 280 31.38 -16.71 11.04
C VAL A 280 32.64 -16.13 11.71
N ILE A 281 32.51 -15.03 12.45
CA ILE A 281 33.63 -14.44 13.18
C ILE A 281 34.05 -15.35 14.34
N ALA A 282 33.09 -15.87 15.12
CA ALA A 282 33.37 -16.75 16.25
C ALA A 282 34.09 -18.03 15.82
N ASN A 283 33.64 -18.67 14.74
CA ASN A 283 34.28 -19.89 14.23
C ASN A 283 35.71 -19.66 13.71
N ARG A 284 36.00 -18.46 13.16
CA ARG A 284 37.37 -18.13 12.72
C ARG A 284 38.34 -17.87 13.87
N VAL A 285 37.86 -17.39 15.03
CA VAL A 285 38.72 -17.23 16.20
C VAL A 285 39.20 -18.59 16.71
N ILE A 286 38.33 -19.61 16.64
CA ILE A 286 38.65 -20.97 17.08
C ILE A 286 39.66 -21.65 16.14
N GLU A 287 39.54 -21.49 14.83
CA GLU A 287 40.45 -22.13 13.85
C GLU A 287 41.88 -21.53 13.83
N ASN A 288 42.08 -20.33 14.36
CA ASN A 288 43.39 -19.67 14.39
C ASN A 288 44.11 -19.78 15.74
N GLU A 289 43.54 -20.49 16.73
CA GLU A 289 44.30 -20.83 17.93
C GLU A 289 45.37 -21.88 17.57
N PRO A 290 46.66 -21.61 17.86
CA PRO A 290 47.72 -22.56 17.56
C PRO A 290 47.48 -23.86 18.34
N PRO A 291 47.69 -25.04 17.70
CA PRO A 291 47.54 -26.31 18.40
C PRO A 291 48.52 -26.37 19.59
N ALA A 292 47.98 -26.70 20.76
CA ALA A 292 48.72 -26.85 22.02
C ALA A 292 49.69 -28.04 22.01
#